data_AF-A0AAV5UCM3-F1
#
_entry.id   AF-A0AAV5UCM3-F1
#
_cell.length_a   1.000
_cell.length_b   1.000
_cell.length_c   1.000
_cell.angle_alpha   90.00
_cell.angle_beta   90.00
_cell.angle_gamma   90.00
#
_symmetry.space_group_name_H-M   'P 1'
#
loop_
_entity.id
_entity.type
_entity.pdbx_description
1 polymer ?
#
loop_
_entity_poly.entity_id
_entity_poly.type
_entity_poly.pdbx_seq_one_letter_code
_entity_poly.pdbx_strand_id
1 'polypeptide(L)'
;GHPDTDSPVDTRPTFEIMVRTDLMMGGECINLCCGAEVDALRGDEPIELKTAPEGKDSGFVRNFSNVMQSEIVGVRTIVVGIKKDNFIVEKVVEKTVNEIKSTGDLEKPTSQCYAFLFEVLSEM
;
A
#
# COMPACT_ATOMS: atom_id res chain seq x y z
N GLY A 1 -2.88 -21.77 10.00
CA GLY A 1 -1.57 -22.44 10.12
C GLY A 1 -0.63 -21.55 10.91
N HIS A 2 0.45 -22.12 11.46
CA HIS A 2 1.54 -21.31 12.03
C HIS A 2 2.54 -20.95 10.91
N PRO A 3 3.12 -19.74 10.91
CA PRO A 3 4.13 -19.36 9.92
C PRO A 3 5.43 -20.17 10.14
N ASP A 4 6.06 -20.60 9.05
CA ASP A 4 7.40 -21.18 9.07
C ASP A 4 8.42 -20.03 9.08
N THR A 5 9.23 -19.96 10.14
CA THR A 5 10.24 -18.92 10.34
C THR A 5 11.67 -19.41 10.18
N ASP A 6 11.86 -20.72 9.95
CA ASP A 6 13.18 -21.36 9.91
C ASP A 6 13.64 -21.62 8.47
N SER A 7 12.69 -21.78 7.55
CA SER A 7 13.00 -21.92 6.12
C SER A 7 13.59 -20.65 5.51
N PRO A 8 14.50 -20.77 4.52
CA PRO A 8 15.05 -19.62 3.81
C PRO A 8 13.96 -18.89 3.02
N VAL A 9 14.04 -17.56 2.99
CA VAL A 9 13.16 -16.70 2.20
C VAL A 9 13.67 -16.63 0.75
N ASP A 10 12.83 -17.00 -0.20
CA ASP A 10 13.05 -16.80 -1.65
C ASP A 10 12.15 -15.65 -2.13
N THR A 11 12.73 -14.67 -2.82
CA THR A 11 12.00 -13.47 -3.31
C THR A 11 11.51 -13.60 -4.75
N ARG A 12 11.68 -14.78 -5.38
CA ARG A 12 11.18 -15.04 -6.74
C ARG A 12 9.70 -15.42 -6.79
N PRO A 13 9.15 -16.21 -5.85
CA PRO A 13 7.73 -16.48 -5.80
C PRO A 13 6.96 -15.21 -5.42
N THR A 14 6.07 -14.78 -6.30
CA THR A 14 5.16 -13.65 -6.06
C THR A 14 3.71 -14.09 -6.29
N PHE A 15 2.78 -13.37 -5.70
CA PHE A 15 1.36 -13.49 -5.98
C PHE A 15 0.85 -12.14 -6.46
N GLU A 16 0.22 -12.12 -7.64
CA GLU A 16 -0.25 -10.90 -8.28
C GLU A 16 -1.77 -10.94 -8.45
N ILE A 17 -2.40 -9.79 -8.22
CA ILE A 17 -3.80 -9.54 -8.58
C ILE A 17 -3.87 -8.67 -9.82
N MET A 18 -4.88 -8.91 -10.66
CA MET A 18 -5.24 -8.04 -11.77
C MET A 18 -6.38 -7.12 -11.35
N VAL A 19 -6.15 -5.82 -11.42
CA VAL A 19 -7.12 -4.79 -11.04
C VAL A 19 -7.58 -4.04 -12.27
N ARG A 20 -8.89 -3.97 -12.46
CA ARG A 20 -9.53 -3.06 -13.39
C ARG A 20 -10.14 -1.92 -12.59
N THR A 21 -9.76 -0.68 -12.93
CA THR A 21 -10.24 0.53 -12.23
C THR A 21 -10.44 1.67 -13.21
N ASP A 22 -11.16 2.69 -12.78
CA ASP A 22 -11.48 3.86 -13.58
C ASP A 22 -10.89 5.12 -12.92
N LEU A 23 -10.05 5.84 -13.65
CA LEU A 23 -9.53 7.14 -13.23
C LEU A 23 -10.43 8.24 -13.80
N MET A 24 -11.18 8.90 -12.92
CA MET A 24 -12.19 9.89 -13.28
C MET A 24 -11.69 11.31 -12.99
N MET A 25 -11.79 12.22 -13.96
CA MET A 25 -11.48 13.64 -13.76
C MET A 25 -12.35 14.51 -14.67
N GLY A 26 -12.97 15.57 -14.13
CA GLY A 26 -13.69 16.55 -14.95
C GLY A 26 -14.84 16.01 -15.81
N GLY A 27 -15.37 14.82 -15.51
CA GLY A 27 -16.40 14.13 -16.33
C GLY A 27 -15.83 13.19 -17.38
N GLU A 28 -14.50 13.14 -17.53
CA GLU A 28 -13.78 12.19 -18.38
C GLU A 28 -13.34 10.96 -17.56
N CYS A 29 -13.07 9.87 -18.27
CA CYS A 29 -12.73 8.56 -17.69
C CYS A 29 -11.60 7.90 -18.48
N ILE A 30 -10.56 7.46 -17.77
CA ILE A 30 -9.53 6.58 -18.31
C ILE A 30 -9.68 5.22 -17.61
N ASN A 31 -9.96 4.17 -18.39
CA ASN A 31 -10.02 2.81 -17.86
C ASN A 31 -8.60 2.25 -17.73
N LEU A 32 -8.25 1.78 -16.54
CA LEU A 32 -6.95 1.20 -16.22
C LEU A 32 -7.09 -0.31 -15.97
N CYS A 33 -6.10 -1.05 -16.43
CA CYS A 33 -5.90 -2.45 -16.09
C CYS A 33 -4.44 -2.63 -15.68
N CYS A 34 -4.19 -2.95 -14.41
CA CYS A 34 -2.85 -3.12 -13.87
C CYS A 34 -2.72 -4.41 -13.06
N GLY A 35 -1.53 -5.00 -13.10
CA GLY A 35 -1.13 -6.06 -12.19
C GLY A 35 -0.49 -5.47 -10.93
N ALA A 36 -0.70 -6.10 -9.78
CA ALA A 36 -0.08 -5.70 -8.52
C ALA A 36 0.28 -6.91 -7.67
N GLU A 37 1.52 -6.94 -7.20
CA GLU A 37 1.96 -7.89 -6.19
C GLU A 37 1.21 -7.64 -4.88
N VAL A 38 0.79 -8.72 -4.21
CA VAL A 38 0.10 -8.68 -2.92
C VAL A 38 0.86 -9.54 -1.92
N ASP A 39 1.18 -8.95 -0.77
CA ASP A 39 1.98 -9.62 0.26
C ASP A 39 1.25 -10.79 0.93
N ALA A 40 -0.04 -10.63 1.21
CA ALA A 40 -0.88 -11.67 1.81
C ALA A 40 -2.38 -11.45 1.59
N LEU A 41 -3.16 -12.51 1.85
CA LEU A 41 -4.62 -12.48 1.89
C LEU A 41 -5.13 -12.73 3.30
N ARG A 42 -6.09 -11.90 3.75
CA ARG A 42 -6.92 -12.14 4.92
C ARG A 42 -8.31 -12.56 4.45
N GLY A 43 -8.53 -13.87 4.34
CA GLY A 43 -9.67 -14.38 3.57
C GLY A 43 -9.42 -14.10 2.09
N ASP A 44 -10.30 -13.32 1.45
CA ASP A 44 -10.16 -12.86 0.06
C ASP A 44 -9.65 -11.40 -0.03
N GLU A 45 -9.41 -10.75 1.12
CA GLU A 45 -8.99 -9.35 1.15
C GLU A 45 -7.45 -9.24 1.09
N PRO A 46 -6.90 -8.48 0.12
CA PRO A 46 -5.46 -8.26 0.04
C PRO A 46 -5.02 -7.30 1.16
N ILE A 47 -3.88 -7.64 1.79
CA ILE A 47 -3.25 -6.85 2.84
C ILE A 47 -1.80 -6.56 2.46
N GLU A 48 -1.35 -5.34 2.74
CA GLU A 48 0.05 -4.94 2.54
C GLU A 48 0.83 -5.14 3.85
N LEU A 49 2.01 -5.73 3.76
CA LEU A 49 2.93 -5.98 4.86
C LEU A 49 4.14 -5.06 4.74
N LYS A 50 4.38 -4.24 5.75
CA LYS A 50 5.51 -3.33 5.80
C LYS A 50 6.30 -3.46 7.09
N THR A 51 7.53 -2.93 7.09
CA THR A 51 8.32 -2.77 8.31
C THR A 51 8.80 -1.34 8.48
N ALA A 52 8.87 -0.87 9.72
CA ALA A 52 9.38 0.46 10.07
C ALA A 52 10.27 0.40 11.31
N PRO A 53 11.34 1.22 11.40
CA PRO A 53 12.13 1.30 12.62
C PRO A 53 11.38 2.07 13.73
N GLU A 54 11.60 1.67 14.98
CA GLU A 54 11.05 2.33 16.17
C GLU A 54 11.41 3.82 16.20
N GLY A 55 10.47 4.67 16.64
CA GLY A 55 10.64 6.12 16.65
C GLY A 55 10.46 6.81 15.29
N LYS A 56 10.39 6.05 14.18
CA LYS A 56 9.90 6.55 12.88
C LYS A 56 8.44 6.20 12.61
N ASP A 57 7.72 5.71 13.63
CA ASP A 57 6.28 5.40 13.56
C ASP A 57 5.48 6.54 12.90
N SER A 58 5.77 7.81 13.24
CA SER A 58 5.06 8.95 12.66
C SER A 58 5.43 9.29 11.21
N GLY A 59 6.65 8.96 10.76
CA GLY A 59 7.09 9.22 9.38
C GLY A 59 6.67 8.10 8.42
N PHE A 60 6.68 6.85 8.89
CA PHE A 60 6.29 5.69 8.08
C PHE A 60 4.77 5.54 7.97
N VAL A 61 4.03 5.83 9.06
CA VAL A 61 2.55 5.86 9.05
C VAL A 61 2.01 7.05 8.25
N ARG A 62 2.87 7.96 7.78
CA ARG A 62 2.53 9.09 6.87
C ARG A 62 3.17 8.93 5.49
N ASN A 63 3.52 7.71 5.11
CA ASN A 63 4.21 7.48 3.85
C ASN A 63 3.22 7.53 2.67
N PHE A 64 3.34 8.60 1.89
CA PHE A 64 2.60 8.84 0.66
C PHE A 64 2.68 7.68 -0.34
N SER A 65 3.87 7.06 -0.50
CA SER A 65 4.06 5.94 -1.43
C SER A 65 3.25 4.71 -1.02
N ASN A 66 3.12 4.45 0.29
CA ASN A 66 2.29 3.33 0.77
C ASN A 66 0.81 3.55 0.45
N VAL A 67 0.33 4.79 0.55
CA VAL A 67 -1.04 5.16 0.16
C VAL A 67 -1.24 4.92 -1.33
N MET A 68 -0.38 5.49 -2.18
CA MET A 68 -0.54 5.37 -3.64
C MET A 68 -0.42 3.92 -4.11
N GLN A 69 0.53 3.15 -3.57
CA GLN A 69 0.70 1.73 -3.88
C GLN A 69 -0.55 0.92 -3.53
N SER A 70 -1.15 1.17 -2.37
CA SER A 70 -2.29 0.38 -1.88
C SER A 70 -3.62 0.81 -2.52
N GLU A 71 -3.85 2.12 -2.63
CA GLU A 71 -5.14 2.68 -3.03
C GLU A 71 -5.49 2.38 -4.49
N ILE A 72 -4.50 2.47 -5.39
CA ILE A 72 -4.72 2.24 -6.84
C ILE A 72 -5.18 0.80 -7.15
N VAL A 73 -4.79 -0.16 -6.30
CA VAL A 73 -5.09 -1.59 -6.46
C VAL A 73 -6.15 -2.09 -5.48
N GLY A 74 -6.74 -1.18 -4.69
CA GLY A 74 -7.85 -1.49 -3.78
C GLY A 74 -7.43 -2.19 -2.47
N VAL A 75 -6.15 -2.21 -2.11
CA VAL A 75 -5.68 -2.67 -0.80
C VAL A 75 -6.08 -1.62 0.24
N ARG A 76 -6.83 -2.05 1.26
CA ARG A 76 -7.39 -1.14 2.28
C ARG A 76 -6.61 -1.12 3.58
N THR A 77 -5.82 -2.16 3.83
CA THR A 77 -5.21 -2.42 5.14
C THR A 77 -3.71 -2.64 4.97
N ILE A 78 -2.94 -1.92 5.78
CA ILE A 78 -1.49 -2.03 5.86
C ILE A 78 -1.13 -2.48 7.27
N VAL A 79 -0.40 -3.59 7.38
CA VAL A 79 0.13 -4.12 8.63
C VAL A 79 1.61 -3.79 8.70
N VAL A 80 2.02 -3.08 9.75
CA VAL A 80 3.38 -2.60 9.93
C VAL A 80 4.02 -3.27 11.14
N GLY A 81 5.11 -4.00 10.91
CA GLY A 81 6.01 -4.45 11.97
C GLY A 81 6.99 -3.34 12.36
N ILE A 82 6.92 -2.88 13.61
CA ILE A 82 7.84 -1.91 14.19
C ILE A 82 9.04 -2.65 14.78
N LYS A 83 10.22 -2.40 14.20
CA LYS A 83 11.47 -3.06 14.57
C LYS A 83 12.43 -2.14 15.31
N LYS A 84 13.16 -2.69 16.28
CA LYS A 84 14.28 -1.99 16.92
C LYS A 84 15.56 -2.06 16.08
N ASP A 85 16.60 -1.39 16.56
CA ASP A 85 17.93 -1.39 15.93
C ASP A 85 18.56 -2.79 15.84
N ASN A 86 18.11 -3.74 16.66
CA ASN A 86 18.47 -5.15 16.59
C ASN A 86 17.70 -5.94 15.52
N PHE A 87 16.89 -5.26 14.69
CA PHE A 87 16.03 -5.81 13.64
C PHE A 87 14.90 -6.74 14.11
N ILE A 88 14.65 -6.81 15.42
CA ILE A 88 13.53 -7.59 15.97
C ILE A 88 12.26 -6.75 15.92
N VAL A 89 11.18 -7.32 15.36
CA VAL A 89 9.84 -6.72 15.41
C VAL A 89 9.23 -6.98 16.79
N GLU A 90 9.02 -5.91 17.55
CA GLU A 90 8.46 -6.01 18.92
C GLU A 90 6.99 -5.55 19.00
N LYS A 91 6.52 -4.84 17.96
CA LYS A 91 5.16 -4.30 17.90
C LYS A 91 4.62 -4.41 16.49
N VAL A 92 3.35 -4.75 16.37
CA VAL A 92 2.61 -4.76 15.11
C VAL A 92 1.50 -3.73 15.19
N VAL A 93 1.39 -2.88 14.17
CA VAL A 93 0.33 -1.87 14.05
C VAL A 93 -0.41 -2.12 12.75
N GLU A 94 -1.74 -2.17 12.84
CA GLU A 94 -2.61 -2.23 11.69
C GLU A 94 -3.23 -0.84 11.47
N LYS A 95 -3.24 -0.40 10.21
CA LYS A 95 -3.87 0.84 9.78
C LYS A 95 -4.60 0.64 8.47
N THR A 96 -5.73 1.31 8.35
CA THR A 96 -6.37 1.48 7.05
C THR A 96 -5.67 2.57 6.24
N VAL A 97 -5.73 2.47 4.92
CA VAL A 97 -5.22 3.51 4.01
C VAL A 97 -5.89 4.87 4.29
N ASN A 98 -7.19 4.87 4.64
CA ASN A 98 -7.90 6.09 5.01
C ASN A 98 -7.37 6.72 6.30
N GLU A 99 -7.10 5.92 7.35
CA GLU A 99 -6.47 6.46 8.57
C GLU A 99 -5.09 7.05 8.30
N ILE A 100 -4.29 6.42 7.43
CA ILE A 100 -2.97 6.94 7.01
C ILE A 100 -3.14 8.28 6.30
N LYS A 101 -4.10 8.37 5.37
CA LYS A 101 -4.38 9.63 4.66
C LYS A 101 -4.78 10.76 5.61
N SER A 102 -5.71 10.50 6.53
CA SER A 102 -6.21 11.52 7.44
C SER A 102 -5.17 11.92 8.50
N THR A 103 -4.42 10.96 9.07
CA THR A 103 -3.41 11.26 10.11
C THR A 103 -2.10 11.83 9.56
N GLY A 104 -1.84 11.62 8.27
CA GLY A 104 -0.68 12.15 7.56
C GLY A 104 -0.92 13.42 6.75
N ASP A 105 -2.15 13.94 6.74
CA ASP A 105 -2.54 15.08 5.89
C ASP A 105 -2.21 14.81 4.40
N LEU A 106 -2.49 13.59 3.95
CA LEU A 106 -2.14 13.11 2.60
C LEU A 106 -3.31 13.14 1.62
N GLU A 107 -4.52 13.53 2.04
CA GLU A 107 -5.69 13.58 1.14
C GLU A 107 -5.46 14.50 -0.05
N LYS A 108 -4.96 15.72 0.21
CA LYS A 108 -4.64 16.69 -0.85
C LYS A 108 -3.49 16.19 -1.75
N PRO A 109 -2.32 15.77 -1.23
CA PRO A 109 -1.26 15.19 -2.06
C PRO A 109 -1.72 14.00 -2.92
N THR A 110 -2.54 13.11 -2.35
CA THR A 110 -3.10 11.93 -3.06
C THR A 110 -3.99 12.37 -4.21
N SER A 111 -4.89 13.32 -3.95
CA SER A 111 -5.77 13.88 -5.00
C SER A 111 -4.97 14.57 -6.11
N GLN A 112 -3.92 15.32 -5.76
CA GLN A 112 -3.05 15.97 -6.74
C GLN A 112 -2.29 14.96 -7.59
N CYS A 113 -1.85 13.84 -7.02
CA CYS A 113 -1.17 12.79 -7.77
C CYS A 113 -2.12 12.06 -8.73
N TYR A 114 -3.37 11.81 -8.35
CA TYR A 114 -4.35 11.26 -9.29
C TYR A 114 -4.69 12.25 -10.41
N ALA A 115 -4.75 13.55 -10.11
CA ALA A 115 -4.94 14.56 -11.14
C ALA A 115 -3.77 14.61 -12.13
N PHE A 116 -2.54 14.60 -11.62
CA PHE A 116 -1.35 14.55 -12.47
C PHE A 116 -1.28 13.24 -13.27
N LEU A 117 -1.60 12.10 -12.66
CA LEU A 117 -1.66 10.82 -13.36
C LEU A 117 -2.70 10.86 -14.50
N PHE A 118 -3.86 11.47 -14.25
CA PHE A 118 -4.88 11.64 -15.29
C PHE A 118 -4.37 12.49 -16.45
N GLU A 119 -3.76 13.63 -16.16
CA GLU A 119 -3.18 14.53 -17.17
C GLU A 119 -2.14 13.79 -18.02
N VAL A 120 -1.19 13.09 -17.38
CA VAL A 120 -0.15 12.31 -18.08
C VAL A 120 -0.77 11.23 -18.98
N LEU A 121 -1.76 10.48 -18.48
CA LEU A 121 -2.36 9.38 -19.24
C LEU A 121 -3.29 9.87 -20.36
N SER A 122 -3.85 11.08 -20.25
CA SER A 122 -4.67 11.69 -21.31
C SER A 122 -3.86 12.18 -22.51
N GLU A 123 -2.55 12.37 -22.35
CA GLU A 123 -1.63 12.76 -23.43
C GLU A 123 -1.06 11.57 -24.22
N MET A 124 -1.29 10.33 -23.76
CA MET A 124 -0.78 9.10 -24.39
C MET A 124 -1.74 8.53 -25.43
#